data_AF-A0A352T1R7-F1
#
_entry.id   AF-A0A352T1R7-F1
#
_cell.length_a   1.000
_cell.length_b   1.000
_cell.length_c   1.000
_cell.angle_alpha   90.00
_cell.angle_beta   90.00
_cell.angle_gamma   90.00
#
_symmetry.space_group_name_H-M   'P 1'
#
loop_
_entity.id
_entity.type
_entity.pdbx_description
1 polymer ?
#
loop_
_entity_poly.entity_id
_entity_poly.type
_entity_poly.pdbx_seq_one_letter_code
_entity_poly.pdbx_strand_id
1 'polypeptide(L)'
;MIYLFIKKIAVFSAALAILLSSSAYGSSFYTVYDLAEQTRLSTGITYERIERYTSAGWMNINVVRANLTDKYTEVKPLTNENGVSVRSPLSSMIKSSGATAGVNGDFFY
;
A
#
# COMPACT_ATOMS: atom_id res chain seq x y z
N MET A 1 47.47 -37.50 -19.50
CA MET A 1 46.96 -37.05 -18.19
C MET A 1 46.67 -35.55 -18.15
N ILE A 2 47.64 -34.70 -18.50
CA ILE A 2 47.51 -33.23 -18.60
C ILE A 2 46.34 -32.75 -19.48
N TYR A 3 46.14 -33.37 -20.65
CA TYR A 3 45.06 -32.99 -21.58
C TYR A 3 43.64 -33.20 -21.00
N LEU A 4 43.42 -34.28 -20.25
CA LEU A 4 42.15 -34.50 -19.54
C LEU A 4 41.95 -33.46 -18.42
N PHE A 5 43.03 -33.02 -17.78
CA PHE A 5 42.99 -32.03 -16.72
C PHE A 5 42.60 -30.64 -17.27
N ILE A 6 43.20 -30.23 -18.39
CA ILE A 6 42.87 -28.98 -19.09
C ILE A 6 41.41 -28.98 -19.56
N LYS A 7 40.91 -30.10 -20.11
CA LYS A 7 39.50 -30.25 -20.50
C LYS A 7 38.54 -30.05 -19.32
N LYS A 8 38.85 -30.62 -18.16
CA LYS A 8 38.01 -30.45 -16.96
C LYS A 8 37.99 -29.01 -16.47
N ILE A 9 39.14 -28.33 -16.46
CA ILE A 9 39.24 -26.91 -16.10
C ILE A 9 38.44 -26.06 -17.08
N ALA A 10 38.58 -26.28 -18.39
CA ALA A 10 37.84 -25.54 -19.40
C ALA A 10 36.33 -25.69 -19.26
N VAL A 11 35.84 -26.91 -19.01
CA VAL A 11 34.41 -27.17 -18.77
C VAL A 11 33.92 -26.49 -17.49
N PHE A 12 34.71 -26.51 -16.42
CA PHE A 12 34.37 -25.85 -15.17
C PHE A 12 34.34 -24.32 -15.32
N SER A 13 35.34 -23.73 -15.98
CA SER A 13 35.38 -22.29 -16.25
C SER A 13 34.23 -21.83 -17.13
N ALA A 14 33.83 -22.63 -18.13
CA ALA A 14 32.66 -22.34 -18.96
C ALA A 14 31.36 -22.39 -18.15
N ALA A 15 31.17 -23.41 -17.30
CA ALA A 15 30.00 -23.50 -16.44
C ALA A 15 29.93 -22.33 -15.45
N LEU A 16 31.06 -21.93 -14.87
CA LEU A 16 31.14 -20.81 -13.93
C LEU A 16 30.84 -19.47 -14.62
N ALA A 17 31.34 -19.25 -15.83
CA ALA A 17 31.04 -18.06 -16.61
C ALA A 17 29.54 -17.93 -16.91
N ILE A 18 28.86 -19.04 -17.23
CA ILE A 18 27.41 -19.05 -17.45
C ILE A 18 26.66 -18.68 -16.15
N LEU A 19 27.05 -19.26 -15.01
CA LEU A 19 26.42 -18.98 -13.72
C LEU A 19 26.60 -17.52 -13.28
N LEU A 20 27.81 -16.97 -13.45
CA LEU A 20 28.14 -15.58 -13.08
C LEU A 20 27.58 -14.53 -14.04
N SER A 21 27.14 -14.93 -15.24
CA SER A 21 26.52 -14.04 -16.23
C SER A 21 25.01 -13.85 -16.04
N SER A 22 24.41 -14.50 -15.05
CA SER A 22 22.98 -14.37 -14.76
C SER A 22 22.67 -13.05 -14.05
N SER A 23 21.91 -12.18 -14.72
CA SER A 23 21.35 -10.95 -14.12
C SER A 23 19.88 -11.17 -13.80
N ALA A 24 19.47 -10.96 -12.55
CA ALA A 24 18.06 -10.89 -12.17
C ALA A 24 17.59 -9.43 -12.26
N TYR A 25 16.56 -9.18 -13.07
CA TYR A 25 15.90 -7.87 -13.13
C TYR A 25 14.72 -7.86 -12.15
N GLY A 26 14.79 -7.02 -11.14
CA GLY A 26 13.65 -6.74 -10.27
C GLY A 26 12.69 -5.78 -10.97
N SER A 27 11.39 -6.10 -10.98
CA SER A 27 10.39 -5.11 -11.36
C SER A 27 10.23 -4.10 -10.23
N SER A 28 10.53 -2.82 -10.49
CA SER A 28 10.27 -1.75 -9.54
C SER A 28 8.77 -1.43 -9.53
N PHE A 29 8.19 -1.27 -8.35
CA PHE A 29 6.86 -0.69 -8.22
C PHE A 29 6.97 0.84 -8.38
N TYR A 30 6.34 1.39 -9.42
CA TYR A 30 6.34 2.83 -9.66
C TYR A 30 4.97 3.33 -10.13
N THR A 31 4.71 4.60 -9.86
CA THR A 31 3.52 5.30 -10.36
C THR A 31 3.79 5.83 -11.76
N VAL A 32 2.89 5.53 -12.69
CA VAL A 32 2.91 6.05 -14.06
C VAL A 32 2.11 7.34 -14.12
N TYR A 33 0.91 7.35 -13.53
CA TYR A 33 -0.02 8.48 -13.59
C TYR A 33 -1.06 8.44 -12.47
N ASP A 34 -1.53 9.61 -12.03
CA ASP A 34 -2.60 9.78 -11.05
C ASP A 34 -3.73 10.66 -11.61
N LEU A 35 -4.97 10.19 -11.50
CA LEU A 35 -6.18 11.01 -11.60
C LEU A 35 -6.74 11.23 -10.20
N ALA A 36 -6.90 12.48 -9.75
CA ALA A 36 -7.38 12.79 -8.41
C ALA A 36 -8.58 13.73 -8.44
N GLU A 37 -9.64 13.36 -7.75
CA GLU A 37 -10.79 14.22 -7.45
C GLU A 37 -10.82 14.54 -5.95
N GLN A 38 -11.07 15.80 -5.60
CA GLN A 38 -11.14 16.26 -4.22
C GLN A 38 -12.53 16.78 -3.88
N THR A 39 -13.03 16.40 -2.70
CA THR A 39 -14.28 16.89 -2.13
C THR A 39 -14.03 17.38 -0.71
N ARG A 40 -14.32 18.66 -0.45
CA ARG A 40 -14.22 19.21 0.91
C ARG A 40 -15.40 18.73 1.76
N LEU A 41 -15.11 18.07 2.88
CA LEU A 41 -16.12 17.54 3.81
C LEU A 41 -16.42 18.54 4.94
N SER A 42 -15.41 19.27 5.40
CA SER A 42 -15.53 20.34 6.39
C SER A 42 -14.37 21.34 6.25
N THR A 43 -14.28 22.35 7.12
CA THR A 43 -13.19 23.34 7.09
C THR A 43 -11.80 22.70 7.24
N GLY A 44 -11.68 21.66 8.06
CA GLY A 44 -10.42 20.97 8.33
C GLY A 44 -10.29 19.59 7.68
N ILE A 45 -11.30 19.12 6.94
CA ILE A 45 -11.34 17.75 6.39
C ILE A 45 -11.65 17.74 4.89
N THR A 46 -10.82 17.04 4.12
CA THR A 46 -10.98 16.83 2.67
C THR A 46 -10.91 15.33 2.34
N TYR A 47 -11.79 14.87 1.46
CA TYR A 47 -11.74 13.55 0.84
C TYR A 47 -11.10 13.64 -0.55
N GLU A 48 -10.27 12.66 -0.90
CA GLU A 48 -9.69 12.50 -2.24
C GLU A 48 -9.91 11.09 -2.77
N ARG A 49 -10.40 10.98 -4.00
CA ARG A 49 -10.41 9.74 -4.78
C ARG A 49 -9.28 9.80 -5.79
N ILE A 50 -8.30 8.91 -5.67
CA ILE A 50 -7.14 8.82 -6.55
C ILE A 50 -7.22 7.51 -7.34
N GLU A 51 -7.32 7.60 -8.66
CA GLU A 51 -7.14 6.48 -9.59
C GLU A 51 -5.70 6.51 -10.09
N ARG A 52 -4.89 5.60 -9.54
CA ARG A 52 -3.45 5.54 -9.76
C ARG A 52 -3.10 4.42 -10.73
N TYR A 53 -2.49 4.77 -11.86
CA TYR A 53 -1.88 3.80 -12.76
C TYR A 53 -0.44 3.53 -12.34
N THR A 54 -0.12 2.26 -12.06
CA THR A 54 1.21 1.81 -11.62
C THR A 54 1.81 0.81 -12.61
N SER A 55 3.10 0.51 -12.44
CA SER A 55 3.76 -0.58 -13.15
C SER A 55 3.12 -1.96 -12.94
N ALA A 56 2.28 -2.12 -11.91
CA ALA A 56 1.53 -3.35 -11.63
C ALA A 56 0.03 -3.27 -12.02
N GLY A 57 -0.44 -2.14 -12.53
CA GLY A 57 -1.86 -1.93 -12.90
C GLY A 57 -2.53 -0.78 -12.16
N TRP A 58 -3.85 -0.70 -12.30
CA TRP A 58 -4.69 0.35 -11.71
C TRP A 58 -4.96 0.12 -10.22
N MET A 59 -4.92 1.19 -9.44
CA MET A 59 -5.25 1.22 -8.02
C MET A 59 -6.26 2.32 -7.72
N ASN A 60 -7.31 1.98 -6.97
CA ASN A 60 -8.25 2.96 -6.42
C ASN A 60 -7.86 3.27 -4.98
N ILE A 61 -7.45 4.51 -4.72
CA ILE A 61 -6.97 4.97 -3.43
C ILE A 61 -7.93 6.02 -2.90
N ASN A 62 -8.41 5.83 -1.66
CA ASN A 62 -9.30 6.75 -0.98
C ASN A 62 -8.53 7.41 0.18
N VAL A 63 -8.47 8.74 0.20
CA VAL A 63 -7.72 9.50 1.20
C VAL A 63 -8.64 10.45 1.93
N VAL A 64 -8.56 10.47 3.26
CA VAL A 64 -9.15 11.53 4.08
C VAL A 64 -8.00 12.33 4.68
N ARG A 65 -7.88 13.62 4.32
CA ARG A 65 -6.91 14.55 4.90
C ARG A 65 -7.58 15.35 6.00
N ALA A 66 -7.01 15.33 7.20
CA ALA A 66 -7.48 16.09 8.34
C ALA A 66 -6.38 17.06 8.82
N ASN A 67 -6.73 18.34 8.96
CA ASN A 67 -5.84 19.34 9.56
C ASN A 67 -5.99 19.34 11.08
N LEU A 68 -5.05 18.70 11.78
CA LEU A 68 -5.10 18.60 13.25
C LEU A 68 -4.67 19.88 13.99
N THR A 69 -4.26 20.94 13.27
CA THR A 69 -4.05 22.26 13.88
C THR A 69 -5.34 23.07 13.95
N ASP A 70 -6.39 22.66 13.23
CA ASP A 70 -7.73 23.24 13.36
C ASP A 70 -8.37 22.76 14.66
N LYS A 71 -8.74 23.70 15.54
CA LYS A 71 -9.27 23.39 16.87
C LYS A 71 -10.62 22.66 16.87
N TYR A 72 -11.27 22.58 15.70
CA TYR A 72 -12.54 21.87 15.51
C TYR A 72 -12.36 20.51 14.81
N THR A 73 -11.12 20.12 14.51
CA THR A 73 -10.80 18.86 13.83
C THR A 73 -10.00 17.97 14.78
N GLU A 74 -10.51 16.76 15.02
CA GLU A 74 -9.87 15.76 15.86
C GLU A 74 -9.96 14.37 15.26
N VAL A 75 -9.08 13.47 15.70
CA VAL A 75 -9.11 12.04 15.35
C VAL A 75 -9.28 11.25 16.65
N LYS A 76 -10.29 10.40 16.69
CA LYS A 76 -10.62 9.55 17.84
C LYS A 76 -10.83 8.10 17.43
N PRO A 77 -10.50 7.13 18.30
CA PRO A 77 -10.93 5.75 18.10
C PRO A 77 -12.46 5.68 18.01
N LEU A 78 -12.95 4.89 17.06
CA LEU A 78 -14.37 4.62 16.89
C LEU A 78 -14.62 3.13 17.14
N THR A 79 -15.38 2.83 18.19
CA THR A 79 -15.73 1.47 18.59
C THR A 79 -17.23 1.26 18.51
N ASN A 80 -17.67 0.01 18.41
CA ASN A 80 -19.09 -0.30 18.50
C ASN A 80 -19.65 0.15 19.86
N GLU A 81 -20.87 0.68 19.88
CA GLU A 81 -21.57 1.12 21.10
C GLU A 81 -21.79 -0.02 22.11
N ASN A 82 -21.86 -1.26 21.62
CA ASN A 82 -22.02 -2.47 22.42
C ASN A 82 -20.66 -3.09 22.85
N GLY A 83 -19.55 -2.40 22.59
CA GLY A 83 -18.21 -2.79 23.03
C GLY A 83 -17.25 -3.20 21.92
N VAL A 84 -15.95 -3.25 22.25
CA VAL A 84 -14.85 -3.44 21.30
C VAL A 84 -14.84 -4.79 20.57
N SER A 85 -15.43 -5.82 21.19
CA SER A 85 -15.51 -7.17 20.58
C SER A 85 -16.66 -7.31 19.59
N VAL A 86 -17.53 -6.30 19.47
CA VAL A 86 -18.70 -6.34 18.58
C VAL A 86 -18.34 -5.75 17.24
N ARG A 87 -18.44 -6.58 16.20
CA ARG A 87 -18.18 -6.18 14.82
C ARG A 87 -19.38 -5.43 14.25
N SER A 88 -19.14 -4.38 13.49
CA SER A 88 -20.17 -3.70 12.70
C SER A 88 -19.58 -3.05 11.46
N PRO A 89 -20.40 -2.82 10.42
CA PRO A 89 -19.97 -2.03 9.28
C PRO A 89 -19.51 -0.64 9.75
N LEU A 90 -18.32 -0.23 9.31
CA LEU A 90 -17.76 1.09 9.64
C LEU A 90 -18.74 2.23 9.27
N SER A 91 -19.47 2.08 8.16
CA SER A 91 -20.49 3.04 7.72
C SER A 91 -21.61 3.23 8.75
N SER A 92 -22.02 2.17 9.46
CA SER A 92 -23.00 2.27 10.55
C SER A 92 -22.42 2.95 11.78
N MET A 93 -21.17 2.63 12.14
CA MET A 93 -20.47 3.24 13.28
C MET A 93 -20.20 4.74 13.07
N ILE A 94 -19.89 5.15 11.83
CA ILE A 94 -19.74 6.57 11.47
C ILE A 94 -21.08 7.29 11.63
N LYS A 95 -22.18 6.70 11.13
CA LYS A 95 -23.52 7.28 11.24
C LYS A 95 -23.97 7.46 12.70
N SER A 96 -23.70 6.49 13.58
CA SER A 96 -24.11 6.57 14.98
C SER A 96 -23.26 7.55 15.80
N SER A 97 -21.97 7.68 15.49
CA SER A 97 -21.06 8.58 16.22
C SER A 97 -21.14 10.05 15.80
N GLY A 98 -21.69 10.34 14.62
CA GLY A 98 -21.66 11.69 14.04
C GLY A 98 -20.29 12.08 13.48
N ALA A 99 -19.36 11.13 13.34
CA ALA A 99 -18.06 11.39 12.72
C ALA A 99 -18.23 11.81 11.25
N THR A 100 -17.40 12.76 10.80
CA THR A 100 -17.43 13.24 9.40
C THR A 100 -16.88 12.23 8.41
N ALA A 101 -15.90 11.43 8.83
CA ALA A 101 -15.28 10.38 8.02
C ALA A 101 -14.61 9.34 8.94
N GLY A 102 -14.28 8.17 8.40
CA GLY A 102 -13.57 7.12 9.14
C GLY A 102 -12.93 6.10 8.23
N VAL A 103 -11.93 5.39 8.77
CA VAL A 103 -11.25 4.25 8.13
C VAL A 103 -11.19 3.09 9.12
N ASN A 104 -11.04 1.86 8.61
CA ASN A 104 -10.84 0.71 9.49
C ASN A 104 -9.53 0.87 10.26
N GLY A 105 -9.54 0.47 11.53
CA GLY A 105 -8.41 0.56 12.44
C GLY A 105 -7.63 -0.75 12.56
N ASP A 106 -7.43 -1.19 13.80
CA ASP A 106 -6.63 -2.36 14.14
C ASP A 106 -7.28 -3.69 13.72
N PHE A 107 -6.49 -4.76 13.73
CA PHE A 107 -6.99 -6.12 13.64
C PHE A 107 -7.86 -6.46 14.86
N PHE A 108 -8.91 -7.24 14.64
CA PHE A 108 -9.84 -7.67 15.69
C PHE A 108 -10.18 -9.16 15.55
N TYR A 109 -10.44 -9.80 16.69
CA TYR A 109 -10.80 -11.22 16.78
C TYR A 109 -12.24 -11.52 16.41
#